data_AF-A0A2N2NK56-F1
#
_entry.id   AF-A0A2N2NK56-F1
#
_cell.length_a   1.000
_cell.length_b   1.000
_cell.length_c   1.000
_cell.angle_alpha   90.00
_cell.angle_beta   90.00
_cell.angle_gamma   90.00
#
_symmetry.space_group_name_H-M   'P 1'
#
loop_
_entity.id
_entity.type
_entity.pdbx_description
1 polymer ?
#
loop_
_entity_poly.entity_id
_entity_poly.type
_entity_poly.pdbx_seq_one_letter_code
_entity_poly.pdbx_strand_id
1 'polypeptide(L)'
;MITQFEEKGKIFTPKITKDQREVLIQTTTQKVRGFFHVQMDLRLLDELNESNHFLALTNVEILDDNEQVLYKSNFLAINTDQIIWILPTAEIAKT
;
A
#
# COMPACT_ATOMS: atom_id res chain seq x y z
N MET A 1 24.73 14.86 -24.47
CA MET A 1 23.67 15.55 -25.24
C MET A 1 23.41 14.75 -26.51
N ILE A 2 22.25 14.13 -26.61
CA ILE A 2 21.62 13.83 -27.90
C ILE A 2 20.12 14.04 -27.70
N THR A 3 19.64 15.06 -28.38
CA THR A 3 18.27 15.54 -28.38
C THR A 3 17.60 14.88 -29.57
N GLN A 4 16.67 13.96 -29.34
CA GLN A 4 15.87 13.39 -30.42
C GLN A 4 14.41 13.70 -30.12
N PHE A 5 13.99 14.85 -30.66
CA PHE A 5 12.60 15.26 -30.77
C PHE A 5 11.98 14.49 -31.95
N GLU A 6 10.97 13.67 -31.68
CA GLU A 6 10.11 13.10 -32.71
C GLU A 6 8.79 13.86 -32.84
N GLU A 7 8.44 14.05 -34.10
CA GLU A 7 7.42 14.91 -34.66
C GLU A 7 6.05 14.22 -34.59
N LYS A 8 5.36 14.32 -33.44
CA LYS A 8 3.89 14.20 -33.27
C LYS A 8 3.56 14.39 -31.81
N GLY A 9 2.94 15.52 -31.46
CA GLY A 9 2.59 15.92 -30.10
C GLY A 9 1.62 14.96 -29.41
N LYS A 10 2.11 13.81 -28.97
CA LYS A 10 1.61 13.11 -27.79
C LYS A 10 2.62 13.37 -26.71
N ILE A 11 2.35 14.39 -25.91
CA ILE A 11 3.00 14.56 -24.62
C ILE A 11 2.54 13.34 -23.82
N PHE A 12 3.33 12.27 -23.83
CA PHE A 12 3.17 11.20 -22.86
C PHE A 12 3.64 11.79 -21.55
N THR A 13 2.80 12.61 -20.91
CA THR A 13 2.94 12.87 -19.50
C THR A 13 2.72 11.52 -18.84
N PRO A 14 3.73 10.89 -18.20
CA PRO A 14 3.45 9.75 -17.33
C PRO A 14 2.50 10.30 -16.28
N LYS A 15 1.21 9.98 -16.41
CA LYS A 15 0.20 10.30 -15.42
C LYS A 15 0.54 9.36 -14.26
N ILE A 16 1.35 9.85 -13.33
CA ILE A 16 1.67 9.17 -12.07
C ILE A 16 0.33 9.03 -11.35
N THR A 17 -0.35 7.93 -11.61
CA THR A 17 -1.65 7.63 -11.02
C THR A 17 -1.33 7.04 -9.67
N LYS A 18 -1.38 7.92 -8.68
CA LYS A 18 -1.29 7.59 -7.26
C LYS A 18 -2.50 6.74 -6.90
N ASP A 19 -2.33 5.42 -6.87
CA ASP A 19 -3.44 4.50 -6.66
C ASP A 19 -3.47 4.11 -5.18
N GLN A 20 -4.54 4.50 -4.48
CA GLN A 20 -4.73 4.20 -3.08
C GLN A 20 -5.43 2.85 -2.97
N ARG A 21 -4.74 1.86 -2.40
CA ARG A 21 -5.27 0.50 -2.22
C ARG A 21 -5.61 0.26 -0.77
N GLU A 22 -6.83 -0.21 -0.53
CA GLU A 22 -7.20 -0.71 0.78
C GLU A 22 -6.56 -2.09 0.99
N VAL A 23 -5.89 -2.26 2.13
CA VAL A 23 -5.18 -3.47 2.51
C VAL A 23 -5.57 -3.89 3.92
N LEU A 24 -5.63 -5.21 4.11
CA LEU A 24 -5.75 -5.87 5.39
C LEU A 24 -4.41 -6.52 5.72
N ILE A 25 -3.88 -6.19 6.88
CA ILE A 25 -2.57 -6.63 7.35
C ILE A 25 -2.77 -7.40 8.64
N GLN A 26 -2.15 -8.56 8.74
CA GLN A 26 -2.08 -9.30 9.99
C GLN A 26 -0.73 -9.10 10.64
N THR A 27 -0.77 -8.60 11.86
CA THR A 27 0.40 -8.54 12.74
C THR A 27 0.41 -9.76 13.67
N THR A 28 1.48 -9.89 14.45
CA THR A 28 1.62 -10.92 15.49
C THR A 28 0.52 -10.91 16.54
N THR A 29 -0.16 -9.77 16.74
CA THR A 29 -1.17 -9.61 17.81
C THR A 29 -2.54 -9.18 17.31
N GLN A 30 -2.60 -8.34 16.27
CA GLN A 30 -3.82 -7.66 15.84
C GLN A 30 -3.92 -7.61 14.31
N LYS A 31 -5.15 -7.42 13.80
CA LYS A 31 -5.41 -7.11 12.40
C LYS A 31 -5.39 -5.61 12.20
N VAL A 32 -4.87 -5.15 11.08
CA VAL A 32 -4.77 -3.74 10.73
C VAL A 32 -5.38 -3.56 9.35
N ARG A 33 -6.46 -2.79 9.26
CA ARG A 33 -7.06 -2.39 8.00
C ARG A 33 -6.67 -0.95 7.71
N GLY A 34 -6.27 -0.65 6.49
CA GLY A 34 -5.96 0.73 6.13
C GLY A 34 -5.72 0.90 4.65
N PHE A 35 -5.29 2.10 4.28
CA PHE A 35 -4.97 2.43 2.91
C PHE A 35 -3.48 2.59 2.71
N PHE A 36 -2.96 1.81 1.79
CA PHE A 36 -1.60 1.87 1.32
C PHE A 36 -1.52 2.66 0.01
N HIS A 37 -0.50 3.50 -0.11
CA HIS A 37 -0.35 4.41 -1.24
C HIS A 37 0.82 3.97 -2.12
N VAL A 38 0.55 3.21 -3.17
CA VAL A 38 1.58 2.79 -4.13
C VAL A 38 1.73 3.81 -5.25
N GLN A 39 2.97 4.10 -5.61
CA GLN A 39 3.26 4.70 -6.91
C GLN A 39 3.20 3.59 -7.96
N MET A 40 2.30 3.73 -8.92
CA MET A 40 1.98 2.72 -9.93
C MET A 40 3.19 2.42 -10.82
N ASP A 41 3.98 1.43 -10.40
CA ASP A 41 4.84 0.52 -11.19
C ASP A 41 5.68 -0.39 -10.26
N LEU A 42 5.79 -0.07 -8.95
CA LEU A 42 6.41 -0.97 -7.98
C LEU A 42 5.40 -2.02 -7.53
N ARG A 43 5.78 -3.29 -7.62
CA ARG A 43 5.03 -4.37 -6.97
C ARG A 43 5.07 -4.09 -5.47
N LEU A 44 3.99 -4.43 -4.78
CA LEU A 44 3.93 -4.36 -3.32
C LEU A 44 5.09 -5.12 -2.65
N LEU A 45 5.59 -6.18 -3.32
CA LEU A 45 6.78 -6.92 -2.94
C LEU A 45 8.10 -6.13 -3.12
N ASP A 46 8.21 -5.30 -4.15
CA ASP A 46 9.40 -4.47 -4.39
C ASP A 46 9.50 -3.35 -3.34
N GLU A 47 8.37 -2.75 -2.92
CA GLU A 47 8.36 -1.73 -1.85
C GLU A 47 8.64 -2.34 -0.46
N LEU A 48 8.24 -3.59 -0.23
CA LEU A 48 8.62 -4.35 0.98
C LEU A 48 10.10 -4.79 0.96
N ASN A 49 10.71 -4.93 -0.22
CA ASN A 49 12.11 -5.34 -0.39
C ASN A 49 13.09 -4.17 -0.40
N GLU A 50 12.65 -2.96 -0.76
CA GLU A 50 13.43 -1.76 -0.47
C GLU A 50 13.57 -1.61 1.05
N SER A 51 14.76 -1.24 1.51
CA SER A 51 15.24 -1.28 2.90
C SER A 51 14.47 -0.45 3.95
N ASN A 52 13.23 -0.05 3.66
CA ASN A 52 12.31 0.50 4.63
C ASN A 52 11.62 -0.64 5.39
N HIS A 53 12.06 -0.85 6.62
CA HIS A 53 11.39 -1.72 7.58
C HIS A 53 9.99 -1.24 7.97
N PHE A 54 9.47 -0.13 7.43
CA PHE A 54 8.17 0.42 7.81
C PHE A 54 7.29 0.65 6.58
N LEU A 55 6.08 0.11 6.64
CA LEU A 55 5.00 0.34 5.69
C LEU A 55 4.11 1.49 6.21
N ALA A 56 3.95 2.53 5.40
CA ALA A 56 3.10 3.65 5.74
C ALA A 56 1.65 3.41 5.31
N LEU A 57 0.74 3.42 6.27
CA LEU A 57 -0.70 3.27 6.07
C LEU A 57 -1.42 4.54 6.48
N THR A 58 -2.50 4.84 5.77
CA THR A 58 -3.38 5.98 6.06
C THR A 58 -4.79 5.50 6.35
N ASN A 59 -5.54 6.28 7.15
CA ASN A 59 -6.91 5.97 7.57
C ASN A 59 -7.05 4.51 8.05
N VAL A 60 -6.35 4.22 9.15
CA VAL A 60 -6.06 2.89 9.65
C VAL A 60 -6.99 2.55 10.82
N GLU A 61 -7.51 1.34 10.81
CA GLU A 61 -8.31 0.73 11.86
C GLU A 61 -7.58 -0.52 12.36
N ILE A 62 -7.23 -0.54 13.64
CA ILE A 62 -6.62 -1.70 14.29
C ILE A 62 -7.76 -2.52 14.90
N LEU A 63 -7.91 -3.76 14.43
CA LEU A 63 -8.92 -4.71 14.86
C LEU A 63 -8.31 -5.79 15.77
N ASP A 64 -9.08 -6.19 16.77
CA ASP A 64 -8.81 -7.37 17.57
C ASP A 64 -9.12 -8.68 16.81
N ASP A 65 -8.78 -9.82 17.40
CA ASP A 65 -9.14 -11.15 16.88
C ASP A 65 -10.66 -11.28 16.63
N ASN A 66 -11.47 -10.63 17.46
CA ASN A 66 -12.94 -10.57 17.36
C ASN A 66 -13.47 -9.56 16.33
N GLU A 67 -12.63 -9.05 15.43
CA GLU A 67 -12.98 -8.02 14.42
C GLU A 67 -13.49 -6.70 15.03
N GLN A 68 -13.23 -6.45 16.31
CA GLN A 68 -13.60 -5.20 16.99
C GLN A 68 -12.51 -4.16 16.79
N VAL A 69 -12.88 -2.94 16.39
CA VAL A 69 -11.92 -1.85 16.22
C VAL A 69 -11.47 -1.34 17.59
N LEU A 70 -10.21 -1.61 17.93
CA LEU A 70 -9.55 -1.15 19.16
C LEU A 70 -9.07 0.30 19.00
N TYR A 71 -8.47 0.62 17.85
CA TYR A 71 -7.86 1.91 17.60
C TYR A 71 -8.12 2.38 16.17
N LYS A 72 -8.23 3.71 16.00
CA LYS A 72 -8.28 4.36 14.69
C LYS A 72 -7.21 5.45 14.63
N SER A 73 -6.50 5.54 13.50
CA SER A 73 -5.49 6.57 13.27
C SER A 73 -5.51 7.04 11.82
N ASN A 74 -5.23 8.31 11.60
CA ASN A 74 -5.09 8.85 10.24
C ASN A 74 -3.82 8.36 9.55
N PHE A 75 -2.79 7.99 10.32
CA PHE A 75 -1.50 7.51 9.84
C PHE A 75 -0.94 6.45 10.79
N LEU A 76 -0.41 5.36 10.24
CA LEU A 76 0.32 4.34 10.97
C LEU A 76 1.51 3.88 10.14
N ALA A 77 2.70 3.94 10.72
CA ALA A 77 3.86 3.26 10.18
C ALA A 77 3.99 1.91 10.89
N ILE A 78 3.78 0.82 10.16
CA ILE A 78 3.89 -0.55 10.70
C ILE A 78 5.20 -1.17 10.27
N ASN A 79 5.88 -1.88 11.17
CA ASN A 79 7.10 -2.59 10.82
C ASN A 79 6.78 -3.80 9.92
N THR A 80 7.39 -3.88 8.75
CA THR A 80 7.21 -4.97 7.77
C THR A 80 7.68 -6.32 8.28
N ASP A 81 8.66 -6.34 9.19
CA ASP A 81 9.14 -7.55 9.88
C ASP A 81 8.09 -8.15 10.83
N GLN A 82 7.14 -7.33 11.29
CA GLN A 82 6.05 -7.76 12.17
C GLN A 82 4.76 -8.09 11.41
N ILE A 83 4.81 -8.04 10.07
CA ILE A 83 3.68 -8.39 9.20
C ILE A 83 3.78 -9.88 8.85
N ILE A 84 2.76 -10.65 9.24
CA ILE A 84 2.66 -12.07 8.87
C ILE A 84 2.14 -12.18 7.43
N TRP A 85 1.14 -11.39 7.07
CA TRP A 85 0.62 -11.29 5.72
C TRP A 85 -0.06 -9.93 5.48
N ILE A 86 -0.08 -9.53 4.21
CA ILE A 86 -0.79 -8.35 3.71
C ILE A 86 -1.66 -8.80 2.55
N LEU A 87 -2.91 -8.34 2.54
CA LEU A 87 -3.91 -8.73 1.56
C LEU A 87 -4.70 -7.51 1.09
N PRO A 88 -4.70 -7.18 -0.22
CA PRO A 88 -5.53 -6.10 -0.74
C PRO A 88 -7.01 -6.49 -0.70
N THR A 89 -7.84 -5.69 -0.03
CA THR A 89 -9.27 -6.02 0.15
C THR A 89 -10.04 -6.06 -1.17
N ALA A 90 -9.56 -5.34 -2.19
CA ALA A 90 -10.10 -5.36 -3.55
C ALA A 90 -10.01 -6.74 -4.23
N GLU A 91 -9.12 -7.63 -3.78
CA GLU A 91 -8.96 -8.98 -4.31
C GLU A 91 -9.68 -10.05 -3.47
N ILE A 92 -10.37 -9.65 -2.38
CA ILE A 92 -11.19 -10.56 -1.58
C ILE A 92 -12.48 -10.89 -2.33
N ALA A 93 -12.53 -12.05 -2.98
CA ALA A 93 -13.79 -12.64 -3.40
C ALA A 93 -14.43 -13.36 -2.20
N LYS A 94 -15.58 -12.87 -1.73
CA LYS A 94 -16.44 -13.65 -0.82
C LYS A 94 -16.98 -14.85 -1.60
N THR A 95 -16.58 -16.06 -1.20
CA THR A 95 -17.23 -17.31 -1.60
C THR A 95 -18.48 -17.56 -0.76
#